data_AF-A0A955FZ19-F1
#
_entry.id   AF-A0A955FZ19-F1
#
_cell.length_a   1.000
_cell.length_b   1.000
_cell.length_c   1.000
_cell.angle_alpha   90.00
_cell.angle_beta   90.00
_cell.angle_gamma   90.00
#
_symmetry.space_group_name_H-M   'P 1'
#
loop_
_entity.id
_entity.type
_entity.pdbx_description
1 polymer ?
#
loop_
_entity_poly.entity_id
_entity_poly.type
_entity_poly.pdbx_seq_one_letter_code
_entity_poly.pdbx_strand_id
1 'polypeptide(L)'
;MGKVKSFFVLQWQPMLTVVLGIALLVALLWYNLGTNTPGLSAIELQTVQDSSTFSNLIANPLFLPFKLPLFVLQQLGYTSIFALRSVGAVYGLIAAVLFYIVLRQWHTKRIATIGAALFVTSSWFLQTSRLAAPYILYPLGIISLFVIFYWLYKSRHRKLVFLISSVVAVGSLYIPGMIWFVGTCFIWQLPQIKAFVKKLPIWVLFVVVPILLVLFAPLVYASIQNYHIALGFLGAPEAFMPQEWIKRLLVLPVFVLARGPLEPVLNLGRLPLLDIFSAAMAVLGVYWYSFKIKLLRTRLLSVFTFIAAILIMLNGVTMLPLLLPLSYIVITAGIMLLLQQWFTVFPRNPIARSLGIGIVCIAIGVTGAYHMRRYFVAWSGDPITKATFSYQLPANTTDAQ
;
A
#
# COMPACT_ATOMS: atom_id res chain seq x y z
N MET A 1 -15.76 -20.13 33.07
CA MET A 1 -14.29 -20.34 33.00
C MET A 1 -13.85 -21.51 32.12
N GLY A 2 -14.55 -22.66 32.08
CA GLY A 2 -14.12 -23.84 31.28
C GLY A 2 -14.05 -23.65 29.76
N LYS A 3 -14.99 -22.92 29.14
CA LYS A 3 -15.00 -22.65 27.68
C LYS A 3 -13.87 -21.72 27.21
N VAL A 4 -13.39 -20.83 28.09
CA VAL A 4 -12.28 -19.91 27.78
C VAL A 4 -10.96 -20.68 27.86
N LYS A 5 -10.75 -21.49 28.91
CA LYS A 5 -9.58 -22.36 29.01
C LYS A 5 -9.50 -23.37 27.85
N SER A 6 -10.60 -24.01 27.46
CA SER A 6 -10.60 -24.95 26.33
C SER A 6 -10.35 -24.25 24.99
N PHE A 7 -10.85 -23.02 24.79
CA PHE A 7 -10.53 -22.22 23.61
C PHE A 7 -9.03 -21.89 23.52
N PHE A 8 -8.42 -21.45 24.62
CA PHE A 8 -6.98 -21.17 24.66
C PHE A 8 -6.13 -22.44 24.43
N VAL A 9 -6.50 -23.58 25.04
CA VAL A 9 -5.77 -24.85 24.85
C VAL A 9 -5.88 -25.38 23.40
N LEU A 10 -6.98 -25.10 22.69
CA LEU A 10 -7.17 -25.54 21.29
C LEU A 10 -6.62 -24.54 20.25
N GLN A 11 -6.49 -23.26 20.60
CA GLN A 11 -6.13 -22.18 19.65
C GLN A 11 -4.79 -21.50 19.96
N TRP A 12 -4.03 -21.94 20.96
CA TRP A 12 -2.76 -21.27 21.32
C TRP A 12 -1.74 -21.28 20.18
N GLN A 13 -1.61 -22.39 19.41
CA GLN A 13 -0.67 -22.46 18.29
C GLN A 13 -0.97 -21.43 17.19
N PRO A 14 -2.19 -21.35 16.62
CA PRO A 14 -2.50 -20.32 15.62
C PRO A 14 -2.43 -18.91 16.21
N MET A 15 -2.86 -18.70 17.46
CA MET A 15 -2.74 -17.39 18.12
C MET A 15 -1.27 -16.95 18.24
N LEU A 16 -0.39 -17.85 18.69
CA LEU A 16 1.04 -17.58 18.83
C LEU A 16 1.69 -17.25 17.48
N THR A 17 1.32 -17.94 16.39
CA THR A 17 1.86 -17.60 15.05
C THR A 17 1.42 -16.21 14.57
N VAL A 18 0.18 -15.80 14.88
CA VAL A 18 -0.31 -14.47 14.52
C VAL A 18 0.37 -13.40 15.37
N VAL A 19 0.50 -13.63 16.68
CA VAL A 19 1.17 -12.70 17.60
C VAL A 19 2.65 -12.52 17.21
N LEU A 20 3.38 -13.61 16.96
CA LEU A 20 4.76 -13.54 16.50
C LEU A 20 4.87 -12.84 15.14
N GLY A 21 3.96 -13.14 14.20
CA GLY A 21 3.91 -12.48 12.90
C GLY A 21 3.74 -10.97 13.05
N ILE A 22 2.77 -10.52 13.86
CA ILE A 22 2.55 -9.09 14.11
C ILE A 22 3.74 -8.46 14.84
N ALA A 23 4.31 -9.13 15.84
CA ALA A 23 5.47 -8.64 16.57
C ALA A 23 6.68 -8.44 15.63
N LEU A 24 6.94 -9.38 14.72
CA LEU A 24 7.98 -9.24 13.71
C LEU A 24 7.71 -8.09 12.74
N LEU A 25 6.45 -7.90 12.31
CA LEU A 25 6.06 -6.77 11.46
C LEU A 25 6.26 -5.43 12.16
N VAL A 26 5.88 -5.33 13.43
CA VAL A 26 6.08 -4.12 14.24
C VAL A 26 7.58 -3.87 14.44
N ALA A 27 8.36 -4.89 14.78
CA ALA A 27 9.81 -4.77 14.89
C ALA A 27 10.43 -4.28 13.57
N LEU A 28 10.03 -4.84 12.43
CA LEU A 28 10.54 -4.45 11.12
C LEU A 28 10.23 -2.98 10.76
N LEU A 29 9.03 -2.50 11.10
CA LEU A 29 8.58 -1.15 10.78
C LEU A 29 9.16 -0.08 11.72
N TRP A 30 9.32 -0.38 13.01
CA TRP A 30 9.81 0.58 14.01
C TRP A 30 11.32 0.52 14.29
N TYR A 31 12.01 -0.55 13.88
CA TYR A 31 13.46 -0.67 14.08
C TYR A 31 14.22 0.47 13.38
N ASN A 32 14.97 1.25 14.17
CA ASN A 32 15.72 2.44 13.72
C ASN A 32 14.87 3.48 12.96
N LEU A 33 13.57 3.61 13.25
CA LEU A 33 12.68 4.49 12.48
C LEU A 33 13.12 5.97 12.48
N GLY A 34 13.59 6.47 13.61
CA GLY A 34 14.07 7.85 13.76
C GLY A 34 15.52 8.08 13.34
N THR A 35 16.33 7.02 13.24
CA THR A 35 17.80 7.11 13.08
C THR A 35 18.31 6.53 11.76
N ASN A 36 17.44 5.90 10.95
CA ASN A 36 17.84 5.29 9.68
C ASN A 36 18.33 6.31 8.64
N THR A 37 17.93 7.58 8.76
CA THR A 37 18.43 8.69 7.94
C THR A 37 18.83 9.85 8.85
N PRO A 38 19.79 10.70 8.46
CA PRO A 38 20.29 11.77 9.33
C PRO A 38 19.25 12.86 9.62
N GLY A 39 18.29 13.08 8.71
CA GLY A 39 17.21 14.04 8.86
C GLY A 39 15.99 13.68 8.00
N LEU A 40 15.21 14.69 7.67
CA LEU A 40 14.03 14.62 6.80
C LEU A 40 14.41 14.89 5.34
N SER A 41 13.64 14.31 4.43
CA SER A 41 13.64 14.71 3.02
C SER A 41 12.77 15.95 2.80
N ALA A 42 12.95 16.64 1.67
CA ALA A 42 12.17 17.84 1.33
C ALA A 42 10.65 17.56 1.33
N ILE A 43 10.22 16.38 0.85
CA ILE A 43 8.81 15.99 0.83
C ILE A 43 8.26 15.68 2.22
N GLU A 44 9.07 15.09 3.12
CA GLU A 44 8.68 14.90 4.51
C GLU A 44 8.52 16.25 5.22
N LEU A 45 9.47 17.17 5.01
CA LEU A 45 9.39 18.52 5.58
C LEU A 45 8.14 19.26 5.10
N GLN A 46 7.85 19.23 3.80
CA GLN A 46 6.64 19.83 3.23
C GLN A 46 5.38 19.20 3.81
N THR A 47 5.33 17.87 3.95
CA THR A 47 4.17 17.18 4.52
C THR A 47 3.94 17.57 5.99
N VAL A 48 5.02 17.73 6.75
CA VAL A 48 4.97 18.16 8.15
C VAL A 48 4.46 19.61 8.25
N GLN A 49 4.96 20.52 7.41
CA GLN A 49 4.51 21.93 7.35
C GLN A 49 3.05 22.07 6.90
N ASP A 50 2.63 21.29 5.90
CA ASP A 50 1.24 21.22 5.45
C ASP A 50 0.28 20.74 6.55
N SER A 51 0.80 20.04 7.55
CA SER A 51 0.04 19.43 8.65
C SER A 51 0.15 20.21 9.96
N SER A 52 0.75 21.41 9.98
CA SER A 52 1.01 22.14 11.24
C SER A 52 -0.20 22.92 11.76
N THR A 53 -1.02 23.49 10.87
CA THR A 53 -2.16 24.34 11.23
C THR A 53 -3.44 23.83 10.55
N PHE A 54 -4.57 23.98 11.22
CA PHE A 54 -5.88 23.60 10.67
C PHE A 54 -6.20 24.32 9.36
N SER A 55 -5.79 25.59 9.22
CA SER A 55 -5.91 26.36 7.98
C SER A 55 -5.16 25.71 6.81
N ASN A 56 -3.98 25.14 7.04
CA ASN A 56 -3.19 24.46 6.00
C ASN A 56 -3.87 23.17 5.54
N LEU A 57 -4.51 22.44 6.46
CA LEU A 57 -5.27 21.23 6.14
C LEU A 57 -6.49 21.50 5.26
N ILE A 58 -7.18 22.61 5.49
CA ILE A 58 -8.32 23.02 4.67
C ILE A 58 -7.85 23.58 3.33
N ALA A 59 -6.77 24.36 3.31
CA ALA A 59 -6.23 24.96 2.10
C ALA A 59 -5.69 23.89 1.13
N ASN A 60 -5.03 22.86 1.64
CA ASN A 60 -4.56 21.72 0.83
C ASN A 60 -4.98 20.37 1.46
N PRO A 61 -6.21 19.91 1.16
CA PRO A 61 -6.71 18.67 1.71
C PRO A 61 -6.16 17.42 1.00
N LEU A 62 -5.29 17.54 -0.01
CA LEU A 62 -4.69 16.34 -0.60
C LEU A 62 -3.91 15.56 0.46
N PHE A 63 -4.08 14.24 0.45
CA PHE A 63 -3.55 13.31 1.46
C PHE A 63 -4.02 13.58 2.89
N LEU A 64 -5.19 14.21 3.09
CA LEU A 64 -5.78 14.47 4.41
C LEU A 64 -5.79 13.26 5.36
N PRO A 65 -6.05 12.01 4.92
CA PRO A 65 -5.94 10.86 5.82
C PRO A 65 -4.56 10.74 6.49
N PHE A 66 -3.47 11.09 5.80
CA PHE A 66 -2.12 11.05 6.36
C PHE A 66 -1.77 12.31 7.15
N LYS A 67 -2.22 13.47 6.68
CA LYS A 67 -1.96 14.77 7.32
C LYS A 67 -2.68 14.91 8.67
N LEU A 68 -3.87 14.33 8.82
CA LEU A 68 -4.66 14.41 10.06
C LEU A 68 -3.94 13.81 11.28
N PRO A 69 -3.44 12.55 11.27
CA PRO A 69 -2.66 12.01 12.38
C PRO A 69 -1.38 12.81 12.65
N LEU A 70 -0.72 13.34 11.62
CA LEU A 70 0.46 14.21 11.79
C LEU A 70 0.10 15.49 12.54
N PHE A 71 -0.99 16.15 12.15
CA PHE A 71 -1.50 17.33 12.84
C PHE A 71 -1.79 17.01 14.31
N VAL A 72 -2.49 15.91 14.61
CA VAL A 72 -2.77 15.49 15.99
C VAL A 72 -1.47 15.29 16.79
N LEU A 73 -0.45 14.63 16.23
CA LEU A 73 0.83 14.44 16.91
C LEU A 73 1.56 15.77 17.18
N GLN A 74 1.55 16.69 16.23
CA GLN A 74 2.18 18.00 16.38
C GLN A 74 1.46 18.83 17.46
N GLN A 75 0.13 18.80 17.50
CA GLN A 75 -0.66 19.49 18.54
C GLN A 75 -0.44 18.89 19.94
N LEU A 76 -0.11 17.60 20.03
CA LEU A 76 0.27 16.95 21.29
C LEU A 76 1.75 17.18 21.67
N GLY A 77 2.50 17.99 20.90
CA GLY A 77 3.91 18.29 21.15
C GLY A 77 4.90 17.21 20.68
N TYR A 78 4.44 16.15 20.01
CA TYR A 78 5.30 15.09 19.50
C TYR A 78 5.86 15.44 18.12
N THR A 79 6.92 16.25 18.09
CA THR A 79 7.56 16.70 16.84
C THR A 79 8.79 15.89 16.44
N SER A 80 9.19 14.87 17.20
CA SER A 80 10.38 14.07 16.87
C SER A 80 10.23 13.32 15.54
N ILE A 81 11.34 13.13 14.81
CA ILE A 81 11.36 12.37 13.53
C ILE A 81 10.74 10.98 13.70
N PHE A 82 11.02 10.32 14.83
CA PHE A 82 10.43 9.03 15.17
C PHE A 82 8.90 9.08 15.27
N ALA A 83 8.35 10.09 15.95
CA ALA A 83 6.90 10.24 16.10
C ALA A 83 6.23 10.51 14.75
N LEU A 84 6.81 11.42 13.94
CA LEU A 84 6.26 11.77 12.63
C LEU A 84 6.26 10.58 11.65
N ARG A 85 7.38 9.83 11.59
CA ARG A 85 7.48 8.62 10.75
C ARG A 85 6.63 7.46 11.26
N SER A 86 6.26 7.45 12.54
CA SER A 86 5.35 6.44 13.09
C SER A 86 3.97 6.48 12.43
N VAL A 87 3.51 7.63 11.92
CA VAL A 87 2.27 7.72 11.14
C VAL A 87 2.34 6.83 9.91
N GLY A 88 3.42 6.93 9.13
CA GLY A 88 3.68 6.05 8.00
C GLY A 88 3.72 4.59 8.41
N ALA A 89 4.43 4.27 9.50
CA ALA A 89 4.59 2.91 9.96
C ALA A 89 3.25 2.27 10.39
N VAL A 90 2.34 3.03 11.00
CA VAL A 90 0.98 2.58 11.32
C VAL A 90 0.20 2.26 10.04
N TYR A 91 0.25 3.13 9.02
CA TYR A 91 -0.37 2.83 7.73
C TYR A 91 0.28 1.64 7.03
N GLY A 92 1.59 1.46 7.18
CA GLY A 92 2.31 0.27 6.72
C GLY A 92 1.80 -1.00 7.39
N LEU A 93 1.64 -1.01 8.71
CA LEU A 93 1.10 -2.14 9.44
C LEU A 93 -0.31 -2.51 8.97
N ILE A 94 -1.18 -1.51 8.80
CA ILE A 94 -2.53 -1.71 8.26
C ILE A 94 -2.46 -2.29 6.84
N ALA A 95 -1.63 -1.71 5.97
CA ALA A 95 -1.44 -2.18 4.60
C ALA A 95 -0.96 -3.63 4.56
N ALA A 96 -0.01 -4.03 5.40
CA ALA A 96 0.49 -5.40 5.50
C ALA A 96 -0.61 -6.40 5.89
N VAL A 97 -1.42 -6.07 6.90
CA VAL A 97 -2.52 -6.92 7.36
C VAL A 97 -3.60 -7.03 6.29
N LEU A 98 -4.01 -5.91 5.68
CA LEU A 98 -5.00 -5.92 4.61
C LEU A 98 -4.49 -6.65 3.37
N PHE A 99 -3.21 -6.53 3.03
CA PHE A 99 -2.60 -7.26 1.92
C PHE A 99 -2.68 -8.77 2.12
N TYR A 100 -2.35 -9.27 3.32
CA TYR A 100 -2.55 -10.68 3.66
C TYR A 100 -4.02 -11.10 3.51
N ILE A 101 -4.98 -10.25 3.93
CA ILE A 101 -6.40 -10.54 3.76
C ILE A 101 -6.77 -10.66 2.26
N VAL A 102 -6.28 -9.76 1.40
CA VAL A 102 -6.50 -9.86 -0.06
C VAL A 102 -5.94 -11.17 -0.60
N LEU A 103 -4.69 -11.51 -0.28
CA LEU A 103 -4.08 -12.76 -0.76
C LEU A 103 -4.84 -14.00 -0.26
N ARG A 104 -5.30 -14.00 1.00
CA ARG A 104 -6.06 -15.10 1.60
C ARG A 104 -7.41 -15.33 0.94
N GLN A 105 -7.99 -14.31 0.31
CA GLN A 105 -9.22 -14.45 -0.45
C GLN A 105 -8.99 -15.20 -1.77
N TRP A 106 -7.78 -15.12 -2.32
CA TRP A 106 -7.49 -15.61 -3.67
C TRP A 106 -6.68 -16.90 -3.69
N HIS A 107 -5.87 -17.11 -2.66
CA HIS A 107 -4.91 -18.20 -2.52
C HIS A 107 -5.12 -18.96 -1.20
N THR A 108 -4.42 -20.08 -1.04
CA THR A 108 -4.40 -20.82 0.23
C THR A 108 -3.68 -20.03 1.31
N LYS A 109 -3.96 -20.33 2.60
CA LYS A 109 -3.33 -19.65 3.75
C LYS A 109 -1.80 -19.61 3.64
N ARG A 110 -1.18 -20.72 3.21
CA ARG A 110 0.28 -20.86 3.09
C ARG A 110 0.88 -19.94 2.02
N ILE A 111 0.24 -19.88 0.85
CA ILE A 111 0.67 -18.99 -0.22
C ILE A 111 0.45 -17.52 0.17
N ALA A 112 -0.66 -17.22 0.84
CA ALA A 112 -0.94 -15.86 1.32
C ALA A 112 0.09 -15.39 2.35
N THR A 113 0.53 -16.25 3.29
CA THR A 113 1.58 -15.89 4.25
C THR A 113 2.92 -15.64 3.55
N ILE A 114 3.27 -16.46 2.56
CA ILE A 114 4.50 -16.29 1.77
C ILE A 114 4.48 -14.98 0.99
N GLY A 115 3.39 -14.70 0.27
CA GLY A 115 3.23 -13.48 -0.50
C GLY A 115 3.24 -12.22 0.37
N ALA A 116 2.58 -12.28 1.54
CA ALA A 116 2.62 -11.18 2.50
C ALA A 116 4.02 -10.97 3.09
N ALA A 117 4.74 -12.04 3.43
CA ALA A 117 6.11 -11.92 3.93
C ALA A 117 7.05 -11.26 2.90
N LEU A 118 6.96 -11.66 1.63
CA LEU A 118 7.70 -11.02 0.53
C LEU A 118 7.32 -9.54 0.37
N PHE A 119 6.03 -9.21 0.41
CA PHE A 119 5.56 -7.83 0.30
C PHE A 119 6.13 -6.93 1.40
N VAL A 120 6.04 -7.36 2.67
CA VAL A 120 6.48 -6.52 3.80
C VAL A 120 8.00 -6.45 3.92
N THR A 121 8.72 -7.51 3.54
CA THR A 121 10.19 -7.48 3.54
C THR A 121 10.77 -6.72 2.35
N SER A 122 9.97 -6.37 1.35
CA SER A 122 10.43 -5.64 0.18
C SER A 122 10.95 -4.25 0.54
N SER A 123 12.07 -3.88 -0.07
CA SER A 123 12.70 -2.57 0.17
C SER A 123 11.74 -1.42 -0.17
N TRP A 124 10.90 -1.61 -1.19
CA TRP A 124 9.97 -0.61 -1.66
C TRP A 124 8.80 -0.38 -0.68
N PHE A 125 8.28 -1.46 -0.08
CA PHE A 125 7.32 -1.34 1.02
C PHE A 125 7.97 -0.64 2.24
N LEU A 126 9.19 -1.02 2.60
CA LEU A 126 9.90 -0.39 3.72
C LEU A 126 10.18 1.10 3.48
N GLN A 127 10.55 1.49 2.26
CA GLN A 127 10.74 2.89 1.88
C GLN A 127 9.45 3.69 1.98
N THR A 128 8.34 3.19 1.44
CA THR A 128 7.09 3.95 1.44
C THR A 128 6.41 4.01 2.81
N SER A 129 6.49 2.94 3.61
CA SER A 129 5.84 2.84 4.92
C SER A 129 6.58 3.53 6.06
N ARG A 130 7.84 3.94 5.90
CA ARG A 130 8.65 4.46 7.01
C ARG A 130 9.05 5.92 6.89
N LEU A 131 8.49 6.60 5.90
CA LEU A 131 8.68 8.04 5.70
C LEU A 131 7.51 8.82 6.32
N ALA A 132 7.79 10.03 6.77
CA ALA A 132 6.77 11.01 7.16
C ALA A 132 6.15 11.68 5.91
N ALA A 133 5.88 10.88 4.88
CA ALA A 133 5.34 11.30 3.59
C ALA A 133 4.21 10.36 3.17
N PRO A 134 3.22 10.83 2.40
CA PRO A 134 1.98 10.10 2.18
C PRO A 134 2.08 8.94 1.17
N TYR A 135 3.29 8.54 0.74
CA TYR A 135 3.48 7.51 -0.29
C TYR A 135 2.84 6.17 0.06
N ILE A 136 2.76 5.80 1.34
CA ILE A 136 2.11 4.57 1.80
C ILE A 136 0.59 4.57 1.56
N LEU A 137 -0.04 5.73 1.38
CA LEU A 137 -1.46 5.80 1.08
C LEU A 137 -1.79 5.21 -0.30
N TYR A 138 -0.91 5.31 -1.30
CA TYR A 138 -1.12 4.71 -2.61
C TYR A 138 -1.30 3.17 -2.54
N PRO A 139 -0.34 2.38 -2.02
CA PRO A 139 -0.52 0.94 -1.90
C PRO A 139 -1.67 0.60 -0.94
N LEU A 140 -1.82 1.31 0.17
CA LEU A 140 -2.93 1.10 1.11
C LEU A 140 -4.29 1.31 0.45
N GLY A 141 -4.46 2.35 -0.35
CA GLY A 141 -5.69 2.67 -1.07
C GLY A 141 -6.07 1.55 -2.04
N ILE A 142 -5.11 1.09 -2.86
CA ILE A 142 -5.33 -0.04 -3.77
C ILE A 142 -5.72 -1.31 -3.02
N ILE A 143 -4.99 -1.66 -1.97
CA ILE A 143 -5.28 -2.83 -1.13
C ILE A 143 -6.67 -2.74 -0.51
N SER A 144 -7.02 -1.57 0.03
CA SER A 144 -8.30 -1.33 0.70
C SER A 144 -9.47 -1.46 -0.28
N LEU A 145 -9.31 -0.98 -1.52
CA LEU A 145 -10.30 -1.15 -2.57
C LEU A 145 -10.51 -2.63 -2.93
N PHE A 146 -9.46 -3.45 -3.00
CA PHE A 146 -9.63 -4.91 -3.19
C PHE A 146 -10.38 -5.56 -2.03
N VAL A 147 -10.09 -5.17 -0.78
CA VAL A 147 -10.79 -5.70 0.40
C VAL A 147 -12.28 -5.35 0.37
N ILE A 148 -12.61 -4.09 0.08
CA ILE A 148 -14.00 -3.61 -0.02
C ILE A 148 -14.74 -4.30 -1.15
N PHE A 149 -14.10 -4.43 -2.32
CA PHE A 149 -14.65 -5.13 -3.46
C PHE A 149 -15.09 -6.54 -3.05
N TYR A 150 -14.30 -7.26 -2.25
CA TYR A 150 -14.69 -8.58 -1.77
C TYR A 150 -15.77 -8.55 -0.67
N TRP A 151 -15.64 -7.65 0.31
CA TRP A 151 -16.57 -7.59 1.45
C TRP A 151 -17.99 -7.23 1.04
N LEU A 152 -18.17 -6.40 0.02
CA LEU A 152 -19.51 -6.07 -0.49
C LEU A 152 -20.24 -7.29 -1.08
N TYR A 153 -19.53 -8.29 -1.61
CA TYR A 153 -20.15 -9.51 -2.12
C TYR A 153 -20.51 -10.53 -1.03
N LYS A 154 -19.68 -10.66 0.03
CA LYS A 154 -19.74 -11.82 0.93
C LYS A 154 -20.18 -11.53 2.37
N SER A 155 -20.24 -10.27 2.79
CA SER A 155 -20.37 -9.96 4.22
C SER A 155 -21.79 -10.15 4.78
N ARG A 156 -21.85 -10.75 5.98
CA ARG A 156 -23.09 -10.90 6.78
C ARG A 156 -23.46 -9.60 7.51
N HIS A 157 -22.47 -8.83 7.97
CA HIS A 157 -22.67 -7.58 8.71
C HIS A 157 -22.82 -6.38 7.78
N ARG A 158 -23.97 -6.31 7.09
CA ARG A 158 -24.16 -5.38 5.96
C ARG A 158 -24.00 -3.90 6.33
N LYS A 159 -24.52 -3.47 7.48
CA LYS A 159 -24.46 -2.07 7.94
C LYS A 159 -23.02 -1.57 8.12
N LEU A 160 -22.22 -2.33 8.88
CA LEU A 160 -20.83 -1.97 9.19
C LEU A 160 -19.97 -1.96 7.91
N VAL A 161 -20.14 -2.96 7.05
CA VAL A 161 -19.41 -3.05 5.78
C VAL A 161 -19.74 -1.87 4.88
N PHE A 162 -21.00 -1.44 4.81
CA PHE A 162 -21.38 -0.27 4.01
C PHE A 162 -20.72 1.01 4.53
N LEU A 163 -20.78 1.25 5.85
CA LEU A 163 -20.16 2.42 6.47
C LEU A 163 -18.65 2.44 6.21
N ILE A 164 -17.94 1.35 6.55
CA ILE A 164 -16.48 1.24 6.37
C ILE A 164 -16.12 1.42 4.89
N SER A 165 -16.83 0.74 3.98
CA SER A 165 -16.56 0.83 2.54
C SER A 165 -16.72 2.26 2.03
N SER A 166 -17.74 2.98 2.51
CA SER A 166 -17.99 4.35 2.09
C SER A 166 -16.94 5.32 2.64
N VAL A 167 -16.59 5.20 3.93
CA VAL A 167 -15.54 6.03 4.55
C VAL A 167 -14.19 5.79 3.88
N VAL A 168 -13.82 4.54 3.60
CA VAL A 168 -12.57 4.22 2.92
C VAL A 168 -12.57 4.65 1.46
N ALA A 169 -13.71 4.57 0.76
CA ALA A 169 -13.83 5.08 -0.60
C ALA A 169 -13.60 6.60 -0.64
N VAL A 170 -14.27 7.37 0.23
CA VAL A 170 -14.07 8.83 0.34
C VAL A 170 -12.65 9.16 0.85
N GLY A 171 -12.15 8.43 1.83
CA GLY A 171 -10.77 8.55 2.31
C GLY A 171 -9.75 8.33 1.18
N SER A 172 -10.01 7.38 0.28
CA SER A 172 -9.15 7.13 -0.88
C SER A 172 -9.21 8.25 -1.91
N LEU A 173 -10.32 9.00 -2.01
CA LEU A 173 -10.44 10.13 -2.94
C LEU A 173 -9.50 11.30 -2.60
N TYR A 174 -9.04 11.40 -1.36
CA TYR A 174 -8.02 12.37 -0.96
C TYR A 174 -6.62 12.07 -1.51
N ILE A 175 -6.40 10.86 -2.03
CA ILE A 175 -5.13 10.47 -2.63
C ILE A 175 -5.16 10.86 -4.12
N PRO A 176 -4.17 11.61 -4.62
CA PRO A 176 -4.09 12.01 -6.02
C PRO A 176 -4.28 10.84 -7.00
N GLY A 177 -5.19 11.01 -7.97
CA GLY A 177 -5.48 10.01 -9.01
C GLY A 177 -6.28 8.79 -8.56
N MET A 178 -6.60 8.63 -7.27
CA MET A 178 -7.37 7.48 -6.77
C MET A 178 -8.84 7.49 -7.19
N ILE A 179 -9.37 8.63 -7.67
CA ILE A 179 -10.71 8.74 -8.25
C ILE A 179 -10.95 7.71 -9.36
N TRP A 180 -9.95 7.40 -10.20
CA TRP A 180 -10.09 6.43 -11.28
C TRP A 180 -10.29 5.01 -10.77
N PHE A 181 -9.60 4.63 -9.69
CA PHE A 181 -9.75 3.32 -9.06
C PHE A 181 -11.07 3.20 -8.30
N VAL A 182 -11.43 4.24 -7.52
CA VAL A 182 -12.71 4.30 -6.81
C VAL A 182 -13.88 4.25 -7.79
N GLY A 183 -13.82 5.07 -8.85
CA GLY A 183 -14.83 5.12 -9.91
C GLY A 183 -14.97 3.79 -10.64
N THR A 184 -13.86 3.13 -10.98
CA THR A 184 -13.87 1.79 -11.59
C THR A 184 -14.54 0.78 -10.66
N CYS A 185 -14.17 0.74 -9.38
CA CYS A 185 -14.78 -0.13 -8.39
C CYS A 185 -16.28 0.14 -8.24
N PHE A 186 -16.67 1.42 -8.22
CA PHE A 186 -18.06 1.84 -8.08
C PHE A 186 -18.88 1.40 -9.29
N ILE A 187 -18.47 1.74 -10.51
CA ILE A 187 -19.13 1.39 -11.77
C ILE A 187 -19.30 -0.13 -11.88
N TRP A 188 -18.23 -0.89 -11.62
CA TRP A 188 -18.26 -2.35 -11.74
C TRP A 188 -19.21 -2.99 -10.73
N GLN A 189 -19.27 -2.45 -9.51
CA GLN A 189 -20.09 -2.99 -8.42
C GLN A 189 -21.48 -2.37 -8.33
N LEU A 190 -21.87 -1.47 -9.25
CA LEU A 190 -23.15 -0.77 -9.22
C LEU A 190 -24.36 -1.70 -8.99
N PRO A 191 -24.51 -2.83 -9.71
CA PRO A 191 -25.63 -3.74 -9.49
C PRO A 191 -25.65 -4.32 -8.07
N GLN A 192 -24.48 -4.68 -7.54
CA GLN A 192 -24.34 -5.26 -6.21
C GLN A 192 -24.56 -4.21 -5.13
N ILE A 193 -24.02 -3.00 -5.28
CA ILE A 193 -24.25 -1.88 -4.37
C ILE A 193 -25.74 -1.57 -4.32
N LYS A 194 -26.44 -1.47 -5.46
CA LYS A 194 -27.89 -1.27 -5.50
C LYS A 194 -28.64 -2.38 -4.76
N ALA A 195 -28.30 -3.65 -5.00
CA ALA A 195 -28.91 -4.78 -4.31
C ALA A 195 -28.59 -4.81 -2.80
N PHE A 196 -27.42 -4.32 -2.40
CA PHE A 196 -26.98 -4.25 -1.02
C PHE A 196 -27.70 -3.14 -0.26
N VAL A 197 -27.77 -1.94 -0.85
CA VAL A 197 -28.44 -0.75 -0.28
C VAL A 197 -29.94 -1.00 -0.11
N LYS A 198 -30.60 -1.68 -1.05
CA LYS A 198 -32.02 -2.09 -0.92
C LYS A 198 -32.31 -2.93 0.32
N LYS A 199 -31.30 -3.61 0.89
CA LYS A 199 -31.43 -4.46 2.07
C LYS A 199 -31.02 -3.75 3.38
N LEU A 200 -30.64 -2.48 3.31
CA LEU A 200 -30.30 -1.66 4.47
C LEU A 200 -31.53 -0.89 4.94
N PRO A 201 -31.70 -0.69 6.27
CA PRO A 201 -32.73 0.20 6.78
C PRO A 201 -32.40 1.64 6.38
N ILE A 202 -33.44 2.42 6.02
CA ILE A 202 -33.27 3.77 5.48
C ILE A 202 -32.53 4.72 6.44
N TRP A 203 -32.67 4.53 7.76
CA TRP A 203 -31.93 5.29 8.77
C TRP A 203 -30.41 5.19 8.63
N VAL A 204 -29.88 4.05 8.16
CA VAL A 204 -28.43 3.94 7.89
C VAL A 204 -28.01 4.86 6.77
N LEU A 205 -28.85 5.05 5.75
CA LEU A 205 -28.57 5.98 4.65
C LEU A 205 -28.59 7.43 5.16
N PHE A 206 -29.55 7.79 6.01
CA PHE A 206 -29.62 9.11 6.64
C PHE A 206 -28.41 9.44 7.52
N VAL A 207 -27.72 8.44 8.07
CA VAL A 207 -26.48 8.67 8.84
C VAL A 207 -25.26 8.70 7.92
N VAL A 208 -25.15 7.75 6.99
CA VAL A 208 -23.96 7.61 6.15
C VAL A 208 -23.84 8.76 5.16
N VAL A 209 -24.93 9.18 4.51
CA VAL A 209 -24.86 10.22 3.46
C VAL A 209 -24.35 11.56 4.01
N PRO A 210 -24.87 12.11 5.13
CA PRO A 210 -24.31 13.34 5.71
C PRO A 210 -22.84 13.20 6.11
N ILE A 211 -22.45 12.07 6.70
CA ILE A 211 -21.04 11.81 7.05
C ILE A 211 -20.16 11.86 5.80
N LEU A 212 -20.59 11.24 4.69
CA LEU A 212 -19.83 11.28 3.43
C LEU A 212 -19.79 12.68 2.82
N LEU A 213 -20.88 13.44 2.90
CA LEU A 213 -20.91 14.82 2.41
C LEU A 213 -19.94 15.70 3.19
N VAL A 214 -19.96 15.61 4.52
CA VAL A 214 -19.02 16.33 5.39
C VAL A 214 -17.58 15.91 5.11
N LEU A 215 -17.33 14.61 4.94
CA LEU A 215 -16.00 14.09 4.62
C LEU A 215 -15.54 14.40 3.19
N PHE A 216 -16.43 14.71 2.25
CA PHE A 216 -16.04 15.01 0.86
C PHE A 216 -15.99 16.52 0.60
N ALA A 217 -16.73 17.32 1.37
CA ALA A 217 -16.86 18.76 1.19
C ALA A 217 -15.53 19.54 1.16
N PRO A 218 -14.54 19.29 2.06
CA PRO A 218 -13.28 20.03 2.04
C PRO A 218 -12.52 19.83 0.72
N LEU A 219 -12.53 18.60 0.20
CA LEU A 219 -11.85 18.26 -1.05
C LEU A 219 -12.50 18.96 -2.24
N VAL A 220 -13.84 18.96 -2.31
CA VAL A 220 -14.58 19.66 -3.37
C VAL A 220 -14.35 21.17 -3.30
N TYR A 221 -14.48 21.74 -2.10
CA TYR A 221 -14.28 23.17 -1.89
C TYR A 221 -12.87 23.62 -2.31
N ALA A 222 -11.83 22.92 -1.84
CA ALA A 222 -10.45 23.25 -2.20
C ALA A 222 -10.15 23.03 -3.69
N SER A 223 -10.76 22.02 -4.32
CA SER A 223 -10.62 21.77 -5.77
C SER A 223 -11.26 22.88 -6.61
N ILE A 224 -12.33 23.50 -6.15
CA ILE A 224 -12.97 24.64 -6.83
C ILE A 224 -12.10 25.89 -6.69
N GLN A 225 -11.50 26.11 -5.52
CA GLN A 225 -10.70 27.30 -5.24
C GLN A 225 -9.31 27.25 -5.89
N ASN A 226 -8.73 26.07 -6.08
CA ASN A 226 -7.38 25.91 -6.60
C ASN A 226 -7.30 24.85 -7.70
N TYR A 227 -6.97 25.30 -8.91
CA TYR A 227 -6.82 24.44 -10.08
C TYR A 227 -5.77 23.33 -9.90
N HIS A 228 -4.66 23.58 -9.19
CA HIS A 228 -3.63 22.58 -8.92
C HIS A 228 -4.17 21.43 -8.04
N ILE A 229 -5.05 21.74 -7.09
CA ILE A 229 -5.69 20.73 -6.23
C ILE A 229 -6.64 19.87 -7.07
N ALA A 230 -7.40 20.48 -7.99
CA ALA A 230 -8.26 19.75 -8.93
C ALA A 230 -7.46 18.82 -9.85
N LEU A 231 -6.32 19.28 -10.39
CA LEU A 231 -5.41 18.44 -11.17
C LEU A 231 -4.84 17.29 -10.33
N GLY A 232 -4.35 17.58 -9.13
CA GLY A 232 -3.86 16.57 -8.19
C GLY A 232 -4.92 15.53 -7.87
N PHE A 233 -6.16 15.96 -7.58
CA PHE A 233 -7.30 15.06 -7.33
C PHE A 233 -7.55 14.09 -8.50
N LEU A 234 -7.56 14.60 -9.73
CA LEU A 234 -7.67 13.78 -10.94
C LEU A 234 -6.42 12.96 -11.24
N GLY A 235 -5.27 13.29 -10.63
CA GLY A 235 -3.97 12.76 -11.03
C GLY A 235 -3.58 13.21 -12.43
N ALA A 236 -4.05 14.38 -12.85
CA ALA A 236 -3.70 14.99 -14.12
C ALA A 236 -2.37 15.75 -13.98
N PRO A 237 -1.50 15.72 -15.01
CA PRO A 237 -0.21 16.38 -14.97
C PRO A 237 -0.38 17.90 -15.03
N GLU A 238 0.49 18.63 -14.33
CA GLU A 238 0.50 20.11 -14.35
C GLU A 238 0.98 20.69 -15.70
N ALA A 239 1.82 19.94 -16.40
CA ALA A 239 2.38 20.34 -17.69
C ALA A 239 2.06 19.31 -18.78
N PHE A 240 1.64 19.81 -19.95
CA PHE A 240 1.39 18.98 -21.13
C PHE A 240 2.72 18.61 -21.80
N MET A 241 3.20 17.39 -21.56
CA MET A 241 4.51 16.89 -22.05
C MET A 241 4.39 15.51 -22.71
N PRO A 242 3.74 15.39 -23.88
CA PRO A 242 3.42 14.10 -24.50
C PRO A 242 4.67 13.26 -24.84
N GLN A 243 5.77 13.92 -25.22
CA GLN A 243 7.03 13.22 -25.51
C GLN A 243 7.59 12.52 -24.26
N GLU A 244 7.54 13.17 -23.10
CA GLU A 244 8.01 12.59 -21.84
C GLU A 244 7.06 11.49 -21.34
N TRP A 245 5.75 11.64 -21.57
CA TRP A 245 4.77 10.61 -21.22
C TRP A 245 5.05 9.31 -21.97
N ILE A 246 5.25 9.38 -23.29
CA ILE A 246 5.57 8.19 -24.10
C ILE A 246 6.88 7.54 -23.62
N LYS A 247 7.93 8.33 -23.36
CA LYS A 247 9.19 7.81 -22.81
C LYS A 247 8.97 7.09 -21.48
N ARG A 248 8.21 7.69 -20.54
CA ARG A 248 7.91 7.10 -19.23
C ARG A 248 7.15 5.78 -19.36
N LEU A 249 6.20 5.69 -20.28
CA LEU A 249 5.44 4.46 -20.53
C LEU A 249 6.34 3.33 -21.05
N LEU A 250 7.19 3.62 -22.03
CA LEU A 250 8.09 2.64 -22.64
C LEU A 250 9.17 2.14 -21.66
N VAL A 251 9.62 3.01 -20.76
CA VAL A 251 10.66 2.67 -19.77
C VAL A 251 10.06 1.99 -18.53
N LEU A 252 8.73 2.04 -18.31
CA LEU A 252 8.09 1.45 -17.13
C LEU A 252 8.42 -0.04 -16.91
N PRO A 253 8.38 -0.93 -17.92
CA PRO A 253 8.80 -2.32 -17.75
C PRO A 253 10.28 -2.44 -17.35
N VAL A 254 11.13 -1.57 -17.89
CA VAL A 254 12.57 -1.52 -17.57
C VAL A 254 12.77 -1.08 -16.12
N PHE A 255 12.01 -0.09 -15.63
CA PHE A 255 12.03 0.34 -14.23
C PHE A 255 11.69 -0.78 -13.26
N VAL A 256 10.69 -1.58 -13.62
CA VAL A 256 10.23 -2.69 -12.79
C VAL A 256 11.24 -3.84 -12.79
N LEU A 257 11.81 -4.20 -13.94
CA LEU A 257 12.54 -5.46 -14.12
C LEU A 257 14.07 -5.35 -14.18
N ALA A 258 14.62 -4.23 -14.64
CA ALA A 258 16.05 -4.14 -14.99
C ALA A 258 16.78 -2.95 -14.34
N ARG A 259 16.22 -1.74 -14.45
CA ARG A 259 16.90 -0.51 -13.99
C ARG A 259 15.88 0.49 -13.51
N GLY A 260 15.75 0.70 -12.21
CA GLY A 260 14.78 1.64 -11.62
C GLY A 260 15.13 3.12 -11.84
N PRO A 261 14.19 4.03 -11.53
CA PRO A 261 14.43 5.46 -11.57
C PRO A 261 15.44 5.88 -10.49
N LEU A 262 16.17 6.97 -10.77
CA LEU A 262 17.07 7.60 -9.80
C LEU A 262 16.26 8.53 -8.89
N GLU A 263 15.69 7.97 -7.84
CA GLU A 263 14.91 8.72 -6.84
C GLU A 263 15.35 8.31 -5.44
N PRO A 264 16.31 9.01 -4.81
CA PRO A 264 16.93 8.60 -3.55
C PRO A 264 15.95 8.46 -2.38
N VAL A 265 14.79 9.14 -2.42
CA VAL A 265 13.73 8.99 -1.41
C VAL A 265 13.07 7.61 -1.48
N LEU A 266 12.88 7.08 -2.69
CA LEU A 266 12.06 5.89 -2.95
C LEU A 266 12.85 4.71 -3.50
N ASN A 267 14.13 4.89 -3.84
CA ASN A 267 14.96 3.87 -4.45
C ASN A 267 16.45 4.04 -4.08
N LEU A 268 17.19 2.93 -4.09
CA LEU A 268 18.65 2.95 -3.96
C LEU A 268 19.27 2.96 -5.36
N GLY A 269 19.92 4.07 -5.71
CA GLY A 269 20.57 4.27 -7.00
C GLY A 269 19.58 4.05 -8.16
N ARG A 270 19.93 3.16 -9.09
CA ARG A 270 19.07 2.75 -10.21
C ARG A 270 18.72 1.27 -10.17
N LEU A 271 18.69 0.68 -8.97
CA LEU A 271 18.31 -0.72 -8.81
C LEU A 271 16.87 -0.95 -9.27
N PRO A 272 16.56 -2.10 -9.90
CA PRO A 272 15.20 -2.44 -10.28
C PRO A 272 14.29 -2.51 -9.05
N LEU A 273 13.00 -2.25 -9.29
CA LEU A 273 11.99 -2.30 -8.23
C LEU A 273 11.73 -3.75 -7.78
N LEU A 274 11.78 -4.70 -8.71
CA LEU A 274 11.72 -6.13 -8.41
C LEU A 274 13.13 -6.73 -8.48
N ASP A 275 13.47 -7.57 -7.52
CA ASP A 275 14.64 -8.43 -7.61
C ASP A 275 14.41 -9.56 -8.62
N ILE A 276 15.46 -10.32 -8.94
CA ILE A 276 15.40 -11.36 -9.99
C ILE A 276 14.41 -12.47 -9.67
N PHE A 277 14.26 -12.86 -8.40
CA PHE A 277 13.31 -13.88 -7.98
C PHE A 277 11.88 -13.35 -8.10
N SER A 278 11.62 -12.15 -7.56
CA SER A 278 10.31 -11.50 -7.71
C SER A 278 9.96 -11.26 -9.18
N ALA A 279 10.91 -10.87 -10.03
CA ALA A 279 10.70 -10.69 -11.45
C ALA A 279 10.32 -12.01 -12.16
N ALA A 280 11.04 -13.10 -11.89
CA ALA A 280 10.72 -14.41 -12.45
C ALA A 280 9.32 -14.90 -12.00
N MET A 281 9.00 -14.72 -10.72
CA MET A 281 7.67 -15.06 -10.18
C MET A 281 6.58 -14.14 -10.74
N ALA A 282 6.86 -12.86 -11.01
CA ALA A 282 5.93 -11.97 -11.67
C ALA A 282 5.60 -12.44 -13.08
N VAL A 283 6.59 -12.86 -13.87
CA VAL A 283 6.38 -13.44 -15.22
C VAL A 283 5.50 -14.68 -15.16
N LEU A 284 5.80 -15.61 -14.25
CA LEU A 284 4.96 -16.80 -14.03
C LEU A 284 3.53 -16.44 -13.57
N GLY A 285 3.40 -15.40 -12.75
CA GLY A 285 2.11 -14.89 -12.28
C GLY A 285 1.26 -14.30 -13.41
N VAL A 286 1.88 -13.52 -14.31
CA VAL A 286 1.21 -13.00 -15.51
C VAL A 286 0.76 -14.16 -16.39
N TYR A 287 1.64 -15.14 -16.62
CA TYR A 287 1.30 -16.36 -17.35
C TYR A 287 0.11 -17.09 -16.71
N TRP A 288 0.05 -17.22 -15.39
CA TRP A 288 -1.09 -17.85 -14.72
C TRP A 288 -2.41 -17.07 -14.90
N TYR A 289 -2.34 -15.75 -14.82
CA TYR A 289 -3.53 -14.91 -14.90
C TYR A 289 -4.05 -14.73 -16.33
N SER A 290 -3.22 -14.88 -17.36
CA SER A 290 -3.67 -14.82 -18.75
C SER A 290 -4.74 -15.89 -19.06
N PHE A 291 -4.57 -17.12 -18.55
CA PHE A 291 -5.59 -18.18 -18.66
C PHE A 291 -6.83 -17.96 -17.79
N LYS A 292 -6.79 -17.00 -16.85
CA LYS A 292 -7.86 -16.72 -15.88
C LYS A 292 -8.49 -15.35 -16.10
N ILE A 293 -8.31 -14.75 -17.27
CA ILE A 293 -8.81 -13.41 -17.58
C ILE A 293 -10.33 -13.27 -17.45
N LYS A 294 -11.08 -14.37 -17.56
CA LYS A 294 -12.54 -14.37 -17.35
C LYS A 294 -12.93 -14.15 -15.89
N LEU A 295 -12.05 -14.39 -14.92
CA LEU A 295 -12.35 -14.16 -13.51
C LEU A 295 -12.41 -12.67 -13.19
N LEU A 296 -13.46 -12.25 -12.47
CA LEU A 296 -13.70 -10.86 -12.08
C LEU A 296 -12.48 -10.23 -11.38
N ARG A 297 -11.87 -10.95 -10.43
CA ARG A 297 -10.66 -10.51 -9.71
C ARG A 297 -9.46 -10.25 -10.64
N THR A 298 -9.31 -11.04 -11.70
CA THR A 298 -8.20 -10.92 -12.64
C THR A 298 -8.43 -9.75 -13.59
N ARG A 299 -9.68 -9.52 -14.01
CA ARG A 299 -10.04 -8.30 -14.75
C ARG A 299 -9.80 -7.05 -13.93
N LEU A 300 -10.25 -7.04 -12.67
CA LEU A 300 -10.01 -5.91 -11.77
C LEU A 300 -8.52 -5.63 -11.57
N LEU A 301 -7.71 -6.66 -11.33
CA LEU A 301 -6.25 -6.54 -11.23
C LEU A 301 -5.63 -5.96 -12.51
N SER A 302 -6.06 -6.43 -13.67
CA SER A 302 -5.55 -5.96 -14.97
C SER A 302 -5.91 -4.50 -15.21
N VAL A 303 -7.17 -4.11 -14.93
CA VAL A 303 -7.63 -2.73 -15.09
C VAL A 303 -6.94 -1.80 -14.11
N PHE A 304 -6.75 -2.21 -12.86
CA PHE A 304 -5.99 -1.42 -11.87
C PHE A 304 -4.53 -1.25 -12.29
N THR A 305 -3.91 -2.31 -12.83
CA THR A 305 -2.54 -2.22 -13.36
C THR A 305 -2.45 -1.27 -14.54
N PHE A 306 -3.45 -1.29 -15.43
CA PHE A 306 -3.54 -0.38 -16.57
C PHE A 306 -3.72 1.09 -16.14
N ILE A 307 -4.65 1.36 -15.22
CA ILE A 307 -4.86 2.71 -14.66
C ILE A 307 -3.60 3.20 -13.96
N ALA A 308 -2.95 2.35 -13.15
CA ALA A 308 -1.68 2.69 -12.50
C ALA A 308 -0.60 3.05 -13.53
N ALA A 309 -0.46 2.26 -14.60
CA ALA A 309 0.50 2.55 -15.68
C ALA A 309 0.23 3.91 -16.35
N ILE A 310 -1.03 4.27 -16.60
CA ILE A 310 -1.40 5.59 -17.14
C ILE A 310 -1.04 6.71 -16.15
N LEU A 311 -1.37 6.55 -14.86
CA LEU A 311 -1.07 7.59 -13.87
C LEU A 311 0.43 7.79 -13.67
N ILE A 312 1.22 6.72 -13.74
CA ILE A 312 2.69 6.76 -13.71
C ILE A 312 3.24 7.40 -14.98
N MET A 313 2.65 7.09 -16.14
CA MET A 313 3.01 7.74 -17.40
C MET A 313 2.86 9.27 -17.30
N LEU A 314 1.74 9.74 -16.75
CA LEU A 314 1.43 11.17 -16.64
C LEU A 314 2.26 11.87 -15.55
N ASN A 315 2.33 11.31 -14.35
CA ASN A 315 2.91 11.99 -13.17
C ASN A 315 4.34 11.55 -12.83
N GLY A 316 4.83 10.48 -13.45
CA GLY A 316 6.18 9.97 -13.24
C GLY A 316 6.33 9.14 -11.95
N VAL A 317 7.49 9.28 -11.32
CA VAL A 317 7.97 8.36 -10.28
C VAL A 317 7.17 8.44 -8.98
N THR A 318 6.56 9.59 -8.68
CA THR A 318 5.76 9.83 -7.47
C THR A 318 4.58 8.86 -7.35
N MET A 319 4.03 8.40 -8.47
CA MET A 319 2.90 7.47 -8.53
C MET A 319 3.32 5.99 -8.62
N LEU A 320 4.62 5.68 -8.73
CA LEU A 320 5.08 4.30 -8.78
C LEU A 320 4.53 3.42 -7.63
N PRO A 321 4.40 3.91 -6.37
CA PRO A 321 3.89 3.09 -5.26
C PRO A 321 2.52 2.44 -5.52
N LEU A 322 1.72 2.92 -6.49
CA LEU A 322 0.49 2.26 -6.95
C LEU A 322 0.72 0.83 -7.46
N LEU A 323 1.86 0.56 -8.09
CA LEU A 323 2.17 -0.76 -8.64
C LEU A 323 2.57 -1.77 -7.57
N LEU A 324 3.01 -1.33 -6.39
CA LEU A 324 3.54 -2.20 -5.34
C LEU A 324 2.57 -3.36 -4.98
N PRO A 325 1.32 -3.13 -4.56
CA PRO A 325 0.42 -4.24 -4.21
C PRO A 325 0.04 -5.07 -5.44
N LEU A 326 -0.06 -4.43 -6.61
CA LEU A 326 -0.43 -5.10 -7.86
C LEU A 326 0.65 -6.10 -8.28
N SER A 327 1.93 -5.71 -8.23
CA SER A 327 3.06 -6.59 -8.55
C SER A 327 3.16 -7.75 -7.57
N TYR A 328 3.03 -7.51 -6.26
CA TYR A 328 3.15 -8.57 -5.26
C TYR A 328 1.99 -9.56 -5.27
N ILE A 329 0.78 -9.14 -5.70
CA ILE A 329 -0.32 -10.07 -6.00
C ILE A 329 0.06 -11.01 -7.14
N VAL A 330 0.63 -10.47 -8.23
CA VAL A 330 1.05 -11.26 -9.39
C VAL A 330 2.20 -12.20 -9.02
N ILE A 331 3.21 -11.72 -8.30
CA ILE A 331 4.35 -12.52 -7.78
C ILE A 331 3.84 -13.71 -6.95
N THR A 332 2.89 -13.46 -6.05
CA THR A 332 2.29 -14.51 -5.22
C THR A 332 1.60 -15.58 -6.07
N ALA A 333 0.97 -15.18 -7.17
CA ALA A 333 0.37 -16.13 -8.11
C ALA A 333 1.41 -16.98 -8.85
N GLY A 334 2.58 -16.41 -9.19
CA GLY A 334 3.69 -17.16 -9.77
C GLY A 334 4.26 -18.22 -8.82
N ILE A 335 4.45 -17.86 -7.55
CA ILE A 335 4.90 -18.81 -6.51
C ILE A 335 3.90 -19.96 -6.36
N MET A 336 2.60 -19.66 -6.35
CA MET A 336 1.55 -20.67 -6.32
C MET A 336 1.63 -21.59 -7.53
N LEU A 337 1.81 -21.05 -8.74
CA LEU A 337 1.91 -21.83 -9.96
C LEU A 337 3.11 -22.78 -9.90
N LEU A 338 4.29 -22.27 -9.51
CA LEU A 338 5.52 -23.06 -9.40
C LEU A 338 5.34 -24.23 -8.43
N LEU A 339 4.82 -23.97 -7.23
CA LEU A 339 4.58 -25.03 -6.24
C LEU A 339 3.50 -26.01 -6.69
N GLN A 340 2.46 -25.54 -7.36
CA GLN A 340 1.40 -26.40 -7.89
C GLN A 340 1.97 -27.37 -8.93
N GLN A 341 2.75 -26.88 -9.90
CA GLN A 341 3.37 -27.73 -10.92
C GLN A 341 4.35 -28.73 -10.30
N TRP A 342 5.16 -28.29 -9.34
CA TRP A 342 6.07 -29.18 -8.61
C TRP A 342 5.33 -30.34 -7.92
N PHE A 343 4.21 -30.06 -7.27
CA PHE A 343 3.40 -31.11 -6.62
C PHE A 343 2.63 -31.98 -7.61
N THR A 344 2.35 -31.49 -8.82
CA THR A 344 1.77 -32.30 -9.90
C THR A 344 2.80 -33.31 -10.45
N VAL A 345 4.06 -32.92 -10.60
CA VAL A 345 5.14 -33.81 -11.05
C VAL A 345 5.50 -34.84 -9.97
N PHE A 346 5.54 -34.42 -8.69
CA PHE A 346 5.89 -35.29 -7.56
C PHE A 346 4.73 -35.45 -6.55
N PRO A 347 3.61 -36.12 -6.91
CA PRO A 347 2.42 -36.14 -6.06
C PRO A 347 2.61 -36.97 -4.78
N ARG A 348 3.31 -38.12 -4.88
CA ARG A 348 3.44 -39.12 -3.82
C ARG A 348 4.80 -39.16 -3.13
N ASN A 349 5.83 -38.52 -3.68
CA ASN A 349 7.18 -38.53 -3.09
C ASN A 349 7.31 -37.43 -2.00
N PRO A 350 7.34 -37.78 -0.70
CA PRO A 350 7.37 -36.80 0.37
C PRO A 350 8.68 -36.00 0.42
N ILE A 351 9.80 -36.61 0.01
CA ILE A 351 11.13 -35.97 -0.01
C ILE A 351 11.14 -34.89 -1.09
N ALA A 352 10.73 -35.23 -2.31
CA ALA A 352 10.69 -34.28 -3.42
C ALA A 352 9.75 -33.10 -3.13
N ARG A 353 8.59 -33.35 -2.51
CA ARG A 353 7.66 -32.29 -2.11
C ARG A 353 8.26 -31.36 -1.06
N SER A 354 8.87 -31.92 -0.02
CA SER A 354 9.55 -31.13 1.02
C SER A 354 10.72 -30.33 0.46
N LEU A 355 11.47 -30.90 -0.49
CA LEU A 355 12.57 -30.23 -1.16
C LEU A 355 12.09 -29.02 -1.99
N GLY A 356 11.01 -29.16 -2.77
CA GLY A 356 10.44 -28.04 -3.52
C GLY A 356 9.97 -26.90 -2.62
N ILE A 357 9.32 -27.22 -1.49
CA ILE A 357 8.95 -26.22 -0.48
C ILE A 357 10.20 -25.58 0.12
N GLY A 358 11.20 -26.38 0.49
CA GLY A 358 12.45 -25.93 1.08
C GLY A 358 13.18 -24.93 0.19
N ILE A 359 13.33 -25.22 -1.11
CA ILE A 359 13.96 -24.32 -2.08
C ILE A 359 13.21 -23.00 -2.16
N VAL A 360 11.88 -23.02 -2.25
CA VAL A 360 11.07 -21.79 -2.32
C VAL A 360 11.22 -20.98 -1.02
N CYS A 361 11.17 -21.62 0.14
CA CYS A 361 11.39 -20.96 1.42
C CYS A 361 12.78 -20.33 1.54
N ILE A 362 13.83 -21.02 1.08
CA ILE A 362 15.20 -20.49 1.04
C ILE A 362 15.27 -19.27 0.10
N ALA A 363 14.71 -19.38 -1.10
CA ALA A 363 14.68 -18.27 -2.06
C ALA A 363 13.98 -17.03 -1.48
N ILE A 364 12.85 -17.21 -0.81
CA ILE A 364 12.13 -16.14 -0.11
C ILE A 364 12.97 -15.56 1.02
N GLY A 365 13.61 -16.41 1.83
CA GLY A 365 14.46 -15.97 2.94
C GLY A 365 15.65 -15.13 2.46
N VAL A 366 16.34 -15.58 1.41
CA VAL A 366 17.44 -14.86 0.77
C VAL A 366 16.94 -13.54 0.16
N THR A 367 15.80 -13.55 -0.53
CA THR A 367 15.18 -12.35 -1.13
C THR A 367 14.80 -11.33 -0.06
N GLY A 368 14.15 -11.77 1.01
CA GLY A 368 13.79 -10.91 2.15
C GLY A 368 15.04 -10.32 2.83
N ALA A 369 16.07 -11.14 3.07
CA ALA A 369 17.33 -10.67 3.65
C ALA A 369 18.05 -9.66 2.73
N TYR A 370 18.03 -9.89 1.41
CA TYR A 370 18.56 -8.96 0.42
C TYR A 370 17.84 -7.60 0.48
N HIS A 371 16.51 -7.59 0.47
CA HIS A 371 15.73 -6.34 0.54
C HIS A 371 15.89 -5.61 1.88
N MET A 372 15.96 -6.34 2.99
CA MET A 372 16.24 -5.75 4.30
C MET A 372 17.63 -5.11 4.31
N ARG A 373 18.68 -5.78 3.82
CA ARG A 373 20.02 -5.18 3.71
C ARG A 373 20.04 -3.99 2.76
N ARG A 374 19.34 -4.08 1.63
CA ARG A 374 19.17 -2.97 0.67
C ARG A 374 18.60 -1.74 1.35
N TYR A 375 17.60 -1.90 2.22
CA TYR A 375 16.95 -0.79 2.91
C TYR A 375 17.73 -0.27 4.13
N PHE A 376 18.10 -1.16 5.06
CA PHE A 376 18.65 -0.79 6.36
C PHE A 376 20.14 -0.47 6.36
N VAL A 377 20.88 -0.97 5.37
CA VAL A 377 22.34 -0.82 5.31
C VAL A 377 22.75 -0.02 4.09
N ALA A 378 22.34 -0.46 2.89
CA ALA A 378 22.83 0.15 1.66
C ALA A 378 22.14 1.50 1.37
N TRP A 379 20.81 1.57 1.48
CA TRP A 379 20.04 2.80 1.22
C TRP A 379 20.31 3.89 2.25
N SER A 380 20.24 3.57 3.54
CA SER A 380 20.58 4.50 4.63
C SER A 380 22.05 4.93 4.63
N GLY A 381 22.95 4.04 4.20
CA GLY A 381 24.40 4.29 4.13
C GLY A 381 24.84 5.16 2.95
N ASP A 382 24.07 5.18 1.87
CA ASP A 382 24.40 5.82 0.60
C ASP A 382 24.57 7.36 0.73
N PRO A 383 25.65 7.95 0.17
CA PRO A 383 25.90 9.39 0.27
C PRO A 383 24.79 10.26 -0.35
N ILE A 384 24.18 9.83 -1.46
CA ILE A 384 23.13 10.58 -2.16
C ILE A 384 21.85 10.55 -1.32
N THR A 385 21.51 9.40 -0.72
CA THR A 385 20.42 9.32 0.24
C THR A 385 20.67 10.27 1.41
N LYS A 386 21.85 10.21 2.05
CA LYS A 386 22.17 11.10 3.18
C LYS A 386 22.05 12.59 2.84
N ALA A 387 22.50 13.00 1.66
CA ALA A 387 22.35 14.37 1.18
C ALA A 387 20.87 14.75 0.98
N THR A 388 20.05 13.82 0.48
CA THR A 388 18.61 14.03 0.27
C THR A 388 17.84 14.16 1.59
N PHE A 389 18.30 13.50 2.65
CA PHE A 389 17.71 13.50 3.99
C PHE A 389 18.47 14.42 4.96
N SER A 390 18.79 15.63 4.54
CA SER A 390 19.61 16.58 5.32
C SER A 390 18.81 17.64 6.08
N TYR A 391 17.50 17.73 5.85
CA TYR A 391 16.67 18.76 6.47
C TYR A 391 16.39 18.44 7.94
N GLN A 392 16.54 19.44 8.81
CA GLN A 392 16.15 19.35 10.21
C GLN A 392 14.73 19.89 10.41
N LEU A 393 14.12 19.48 11.51
CA LEU A 393 12.85 20.06 11.92
C LEU A 393 13.06 21.55 12.24
N PRO A 394 12.10 22.43 11.90
CA PRO A 394 12.13 23.79 12.40
C PRO A 394 12.22 23.75 13.92
N ALA A 395 13.16 24.47 14.52
CA ALA A 395 13.19 24.62 15.98
C ALA A 395 11.83 25.17 16.42
N ASN A 396 11.15 24.47 17.34
CA ASN A 396 9.88 24.95 17.87
C ASN A 396 10.10 26.36 18.44
N THR A 397 9.40 27.35 17.90
CA THR A 397 9.33 28.73 18.42
C THR A 397 8.50 28.80 19.71
N THR A 398 8.61 27.82 20.60
CA THR A 398 7.94 27.81 21.91
C THR A 398 8.73 28.55 22.99
N ASP A 399 9.91 29.09 22.68
CA ASP A 399 10.71 29.94 23.60
C ASP A 399 10.55 31.44 23.32
N ALA A 400 9.60 31.85 22.47
CA ALA A 400 9.34 33.25 22.15
C ALA A 400 7.84 33.54 22.08
N GLN A 401 7.15 33.47 23.23
CA GLN A 401 6.00 34.31 23.56
C GLN A 401 5.72 34.29 25.07
#